data_AF-A0A932H5V3-F1
#
_entry.id   AF-A0A932H5V3-F1
#
_cell.length_a   1.000
_cell.length_b   1.000
_cell.length_c   1.000
_cell.angle_alpha   90.00
_cell.angle_beta   90.00
_cell.angle_gamma   90.00
#
_symmetry.space_group_name_H-M   'P 1'
#
loop_
_entity.id
_entity.type
_entity.pdbx_description
1 polymer ?
#
loop_
_entity_poly.entity_id
_entity_poly.type
_entity_poly.pdbx_seq_one_letter_code
_entity_poly.pdbx_strand_id
1 'polypeptide(L)'
;MLNASFAGYGRYWPRATQWIHLIEDGSGQLYPEMKALYERFPDRFLIGTDPAHTPALAHYENRIHRFRQLLSNLGPETAQRLAFKNAEALFRR
;
A
#
# COMPACT_ATOMS: atom_id res chain seq x y z
N MET A 1 12.48 -19.64 -15.79
CA MET A 1 11.25 -19.40 -15.02
C MET A 1 11.58 -18.40 -13.93
N LEU A 2 11.08 -17.17 -14.02
CA LEU A 2 11.38 -16.12 -13.04
C LEU A 2 10.48 -16.30 -11.81
N ASN A 3 11.11 -16.40 -10.64
CA ASN A 3 10.49 -16.63 -9.35
C ASN A 3 9.55 -15.45 -9.00
N ALA A 4 8.23 -15.71 -8.96
CA ALA A 4 7.21 -14.73 -8.58
C ALA A 4 7.38 -14.23 -7.13
N SER A 5 8.20 -14.91 -6.31
CA SER A 5 8.56 -14.51 -4.95
C SER A 5 9.44 -13.26 -4.84
N PHE A 6 9.99 -12.76 -5.96
CA PHE A 6 10.74 -11.49 -6.01
C PHE A 6 9.98 -10.32 -6.67
N ALA A 7 8.74 -10.56 -7.12
CA ALA A 7 7.92 -9.55 -7.79
C ALA A 7 7.19 -8.66 -6.77
N GLY A 8 7.94 -7.79 -6.10
CA GLY A 8 7.37 -6.78 -5.20
C GLY A 8 6.79 -5.58 -5.95
N TYR A 9 5.73 -4.99 -5.38
CA TYR A 9 5.23 -3.68 -5.78
C TYR A 9 6.40 -2.68 -5.74
N GLY A 10 6.65 -1.97 -6.84
CA GLY A 10 7.78 -1.04 -6.96
C GLY A 10 9.08 -1.59 -7.56
N ARG A 11 9.23 -2.92 -7.73
CA ARG A 11 10.44 -3.51 -8.35
C ARG A 11 10.26 -3.84 -9.84
N TYR A 12 9.09 -4.34 -10.23
CA TYR A 12 8.78 -4.63 -11.64
C TYR A 12 7.63 -3.79 -12.19
N TRP A 13 6.61 -3.54 -11.36
CA TRP A 13 5.51 -2.64 -11.67
C TRP A 13 4.83 -2.15 -10.36
N PRO A 14 4.47 -0.86 -10.24
CA PRO A 14 4.86 0.20 -11.17
C PRO A 14 6.36 0.51 -10.95
N ARG A 15 7.15 0.63 -12.04
CA ARG A 15 8.61 0.94 -11.92
C ARG A 15 8.77 2.40 -11.58
N ALA A 16 9.77 2.77 -10.79
CA ALA A 16 10.15 4.16 -10.67
C ALA A 16 10.44 4.74 -12.07
N THR A 17 9.65 5.72 -12.48
CA THR A 17 9.86 6.49 -13.72
C THR A 17 9.64 7.95 -13.39
N GLN A 18 9.94 8.85 -14.32
CA GLN A 18 9.61 10.27 -14.17
C GLN A 18 8.10 10.53 -13.94
N TRP A 19 7.23 9.55 -14.22
CA TRP A 19 5.77 9.65 -14.07
C TRP A 19 5.20 8.73 -12.97
N ILE A 20 6.05 7.87 -12.38
CA ILE A 20 5.64 6.87 -11.41
C ILE A 20 6.54 7.01 -10.19
N HIS A 21 5.95 7.51 -9.11
CA HIS A 21 6.59 7.59 -7.82
C HIS A 21 6.34 6.31 -7.02
N LEU A 22 7.40 5.78 -6.42
CA LEU A 22 7.31 4.69 -5.48
C LEU A 22 6.94 5.23 -4.09
N ILE A 23 6.25 4.42 -3.29
CA ILE A 23 5.83 4.81 -1.94
C ILE A 23 6.78 4.31 -0.85
N GLU A 24 7.63 3.33 -1.17
CA GLU A 24 8.50 2.62 -0.24
C GLU A 24 9.82 2.18 -0.89
N ASP A 25 10.82 1.87 -0.06
CA ASP A 25 12.17 1.50 -0.49
C ASP A 25 12.35 0.03 -0.90
N GLY A 26 11.28 -0.77 -0.81
CA GLY A 26 11.27 -2.19 -1.13
C GLY A 26 11.57 -3.10 0.07
N SER A 27 11.99 -2.55 1.22
CA SER A 27 12.13 -3.28 2.48
C SER A 27 10.85 -3.30 3.32
N GLY A 28 9.81 -2.56 2.90
CA GLY A 28 8.58 -2.33 3.66
C GLY A 28 8.65 -1.07 4.51
N GLN A 29 9.60 -0.19 4.20
CA GLN A 29 9.75 1.12 4.81
C GLN A 29 9.26 2.18 3.83
N LEU A 30 8.28 2.98 4.25
CA LEU A 30 7.83 4.15 3.50
C LEU A 30 8.96 5.16 3.38
N TYR A 31 9.06 5.78 2.21
CA TYR A 31 9.96 6.93 2.05
C TYR A 31 9.53 8.07 3.00
N PRO A 32 10.49 8.84 3.57
CA PRO A 32 10.17 9.89 4.54
C PRO A 32 9.15 10.91 4.05
N GLU A 33 9.23 11.31 2.78
CA GLU A 33 8.30 12.24 2.14
C GLU A 33 6.89 11.66 1.99
N MET A 34 6.78 10.36 1.73
CA MET A 34 5.50 9.67 1.62
C MET A 34 4.85 9.47 2.98
N LYS A 35 5.64 9.10 3.99
CA LYS A 35 5.19 9.11 5.38
C LYS A 35 4.68 10.49 5.78
N ALA A 36 5.46 11.55 5.54
CA ALA A 36 5.07 12.92 5.88
C ALA A 36 3.78 13.36 5.15
N LEU A 37 3.59 12.95 3.89
CA LEU A 37 2.39 13.21 3.13
C LEU A 37 1.15 12.53 3.75
N TYR A 38 1.26 11.25 4.09
CA TYR A 38 0.15 10.51 4.70
C TYR A 38 -0.22 11.05 6.08
N GLU A 39 0.76 11.38 6.91
CA GLU A 39 0.51 11.98 8.23
C GLU A 39 -0.10 13.37 8.14
N ARG A 40 0.27 14.16 7.12
CA ARG A 40 -0.30 15.50 6.90
C ARG A 40 -1.75 15.46 6.42
N PHE A 41 -2.12 14.43 5.67
CA PHE A 41 -3.46 14.30 5.07
C PHE A 41 -4.04 12.90 5.34
N PRO A 42 -4.29 12.55 6.60
CA PRO A 42 -4.62 11.19 7.00
C PRO A 42 -6.03 10.75 6.53
N ASP A 43 -6.86 11.67 6.06
CA ASP A 43 -8.23 11.47 5.59
C ASP A 43 -8.38 11.52 4.05
N ARG A 44 -7.26 11.53 3.30
CA ARG A 44 -7.24 11.64 1.83
C ARG A 44 -6.81 10.37 1.09
N PHE A 45 -6.40 9.34 1.82
CA PHE A 45 -5.87 8.10 1.25
C PHE A 45 -6.60 6.86 1.77
N LEU A 46 -6.61 5.80 0.96
CA LEU A 46 -7.17 4.49 1.27
C LEU A 46 -6.33 3.40 0.59
N ILE A 47 -6.33 2.20 1.15
CA ILE A 47 -5.62 1.04 0.59
C ILE A 47 -6.63 0.09 -0.04
N GLY A 48 -6.33 -0.36 -1.26
CA GLY A 48 -7.07 -1.39 -1.98
C GLY A 48 -6.13 -2.47 -2.50
N THR A 49 -6.60 -3.72 -2.50
CA THR A 49 -5.81 -4.88 -2.97
C THR A 49 -5.91 -5.11 -4.48
N ASP A 50 -6.90 -4.52 -5.15
CA ASP A 50 -7.19 -4.67 -6.58
C ASP A 50 -7.11 -6.12 -7.14
N PRO A 51 -7.79 -7.11 -6.53
CA PRO A 51 -7.83 -8.46 -7.08
C PRO A 51 -8.87 -8.54 -8.21
N ALA A 52 -8.41 -8.43 -9.47
CA ALA A 52 -9.31 -8.44 -10.63
C ALA A 52 -9.68 -9.84 -11.17
N HIS A 53 -9.01 -10.92 -10.73
CA HIS A 53 -9.20 -12.28 -11.24
C HIS A 53 -8.78 -13.35 -10.21
N THR A 54 -9.38 -14.54 -10.27
CA THR A 54 -9.20 -15.61 -9.27
C THR A 54 -7.73 -15.99 -9.00
N PRO A 55 -6.83 -16.10 -9.99
CA PRO A 55 -5.42 -16.36 -9.73
C PRO A 55 -4.74 -15.30 -8.84
N ALA A 56 -5.18 -14.03 -8.89
CA ALA A 56 -4.62 -12.97 -8.06
C ALA A 56 -4.89 -13.17 -6.56
N LEU A 57 -5.90 -13.97 -6.21
CA LEU A 57 -6.23 -14.30 -4.82
C LEU A 57 -5.19 -15.21 -4.16
N ALA A 58 -4.40 -15.96 -4.94
CA ALA A 58 -3.34 -16.83 -4.41
C ALA A 58 -2.26 -16.06 -3.61
N HIS A 59 -2.17 -14.74 -3.79
CA HIS A 59 -1.22 -13.87 -3.09
C HIS A 59 -1.90 -12.85 -2.17
N TYR A 60 -3.21 -13.00 -1.93
CA TYR A 60 -4.00 -12.04 -1.17
C TYR A 60 -3.46 -11.84 0.25
N GLU A 61 -3.21 -12.92 0.98
CA GLU A 61 -2.71 -12.85 2.36
C GLU A 61 -1.34 -12.16 2.43
N ASN A 62 -0.42 -12.51 1.54
CA ASN A 62 0.90 -11.86 1.44
C ASN A 62 0.79 -10.36 1.17
N ARG A 63 -0.18 -9.95 0.34
CA ARG A 63 -0.45 -8.53 0.06
C ARG A 63 -0.99 -7.82 1.31
N ILE A 64 -1.88 -8.45 2.06
CA ILE A 64 -2.37 -7.91 3.35
C ILE A 64 -1.23 -7.78 4.36
N HIS A 65 -0.34 -8.76 4.47
CA HIS A 65 0.85 -8.66 5.33
C HIS A 65 1.75 -7.49 4.95
N ARG A 66 1.98 -7.28 3.64
CA ARG A 66 2.75 -6.12 3.16
C ARG A 66 2.09 -4.79 3.51
N PHE A 67 0.77 -4.66 3.33
CA PHE A 67 0.06 -3.45 3.72
C PHE A 67 0.11 -3.19 5.22
N ARG A 68 -0.01 -4.24 6.06
CA ARG A 68 0.17 -4.10 7.51
C ARG A 68 1.57 -3.61 7.88
N GLN A 69 2.60 -4.10 7.19
CA GLN A 69 3.97 -3.61 7.37
C GLN A 69 4.10 -2.13 6.99
N LEU A 70 3.55 -1.70 5.86
CA LEU A 70 3.59 -0.28 5.47
C LEU A 70 2.80 0.61 6.43
N LEU A 71 1.63 0.15 6.90
CA LEU A 71 0.81 0.88 7.88
C LEU A 71 1.53 1.03 9.23
N SER A 72 2.38 0.08 9.63
CA SER A 72 3.13 0.17 10.90
C SER A 72 4.19 1.27 10.90
N ASN A 73 4.45 1.90 9.75
CA ASN A 73 5.36 3.04 9.64
C ASN A 73 4.71 4.36 10.10
N LEU A 74 3.37 4.38 10.21
CA LEU A 74 2.55 5.56 10.48
C LEU A 74 2.07 5.59 11.94
N GLY A 75 1.66 6.77 12.39
CA GLY A 75 0.93 6.94 13.64
C GLY A 75 -0.38 6.15 13.64
N PRO A 76 -0.85 5.72 14.84
CA PRO A 76 -1.99 4.81 14.95
C PRO A 76 -3.29 5.37 14.33
N GLU A 77 -3.53 6.68 14.42
CA GLU A 77 -4.70 7.30 13.80
C GLU A 77 -4.63 7.24 12.26
N THR A 78 -3.53 7.71 11.68
CA THR A 78 -3.29 7.70 10.24
C THR A 78 -3.36 6.28 9.68
N ALA A 79 -2.70 5.32 10.35
CA ALA A 79 -2.75 3.91 9.97
C ALA A 79 -4.19 3.38 9.95
N GLN A 80 -4.98 3.67 10.98
CA GLN A 80 -6.37 3.20 11.05
C GLN A 80 -7.27 3.84 9.98
N ARG A 81 -7.05 5.13 9.69
CA ARG A 81 -7.77 5.86 8.63
C ARG A 81 -7.52 5.28 7.25
N LEU A 82 -6.25 5.09 6.89
CA LEU A 82 -5.86 4.50 5.62
C LEU A 82 -6.31 3.03 5.51
N ALA A 83 -6.28 2.28 6.62
CA ALA A 83 -6.65 0.87 6.65
C ALA A 83 -8.15 0.64 6.38
N PHE A 84 -9.04 1.44 6.99
CA PHE A 84 -10.47 1.25 6.78
C PHE A 84 -11.36 2.47 7.04
N LYS A 85 -11.06 3.36 8.01
CA LYS A 85 -12.03 4.41 8.40
C LYS A 85 -12.35 5.38 7.26
N ASN A 86 -11.39 5.70 6.40
CA ASN A 86 -11.64 6.58 5.26
C ASN A 86 -12.56 5.90 4.23
N ALA A 87 -12.39 4.60 4.00
CA ALA A 87 -13.28 3.83 3.13
C ALA A 87 -14.69 3.75 3.74
N GLU A 88 -14.81 3.50 5.05
CA GLU A 88 -16.11 3.54 5.72
C GLU A 88 -16.77 4.91 5.61
N ALA A 89 -16.04 6.00 5.83
CA ALA A 89 -16.60 7.34 5.72
C ALA A 89 -17.05 7.67 4.29
N LEU A 90 -16.31 7.19 3.28
CA LEU A 90 -16.60 7.46 1.87
C LEU A 90 -17.76 6.62 1.32
N PHE A 91 -17.88 5.35 1.73
CA PHE A 91 -18.80 4.40 1.10
C PHE A 91 -20.01 4.02 1.97
N ARG A 92 -20.07 4.45 3.24
CA ARG A 92 -21.25 4.25 4.08
C ARG A 92 -22.41 5.08 3.51
N ARG A 93 -23.46 4.38 3.07
CA ARG A 93 -24.76 4.95 2.70
C ARG A 93 -25.70 4.91 3.89
#